data_AF-A0AA92LU06-F1
#
_entry.id   AF-A0AA92LU06-F1
#
_cell.length_a   1.000
_cell.length_b   1.000
_cell.length_c   1.000
_cell.angle_alpha   90.00
_cell.angle_beta   90.00
_cell.angle_gamma   90.00
#
_symmetry.space_group_name_H-M   'P 1'
#
loop_
_entity.id
_entity.type
_entity.pdbx_description
1 polymer ?
#
loop_
_entity_poly.entity_id
_entity_poly.type
_entity_poly.pdbx_seq_one_letter_code
_entity_poly.pdbx_strand_id
1 'polypeptide(L)'
;MMHYKDSVFSPEWGQFTRRIVILAFSLTIVGLAAWRFSQLESFNLLYIVILLLGILIQGLYPIYAERKELRRKLYRRHLSTLNIDILEKYLNQAESDIERDLIEDTISTIRY
;
A
#
# COMPACT_ATOMS: atom_id res chain seq x y z
N MET A 1 8.26 22.61 3.53
CA MET A 1 7.43 21.95 2.50
C MET A 1 7.15 20.54 3.00
N MET A 2 5.91 20.06 2.91
CA MET A 2 5.62 18.67 3.23
C MET A 2 5.67 17.86 1.94
N HIS A 3 6.47 16.80 1.92
CA HIS A 3 6.66 15.96 0.74
C HIS A 3 5.72 14.76 0.75
N TYR A 4 5.38 14.23 -0.43
CA TYR A 4 4.53 13.05 -0.58
C TYR A 4 5.01 11.84 0.26
N LYS A 5 6.32 11.71 0.47
CA LYS A 5 6.93 10.60 1.23
C LYS A 5 6.90 10.80 2.74
N ASP A 6 6.51 11.97 3.23
CA ASP A 6 6.52 12.29 4.65
C ASP A 6 5.59 11.38 5.46
N SER A 7 5.99 11.14 6.71
CA SER A 7 5.26 10.27 7.65
C SER A 7 3.85 10.78 7.97
N VAL A 8 3.60 12.08 7.86
CA VAL A 8 2.28 12.70 8.07
C VAL A 8 1.23 12.20 7.08
N PHE A 9 1.63 11.76 5.88
CA PHE A 9 0.74 11.17 4.88
C PHE A 9 0.73 9.63 4.94
N SER A 10 1.35 9.02 5.96
CA SER A 10 1.31 7.58 6.12
C SER A 10 -0.08 7.12 6.61
N PRO A 11 -0.73 6.17 5.92
CA PRO A 11 -2.03 5.67 6.35
C PRO A 11 -1.90 4.88 7.66
N GLU A 12 -2.88 5.06 8.54
CA GLU A 12 -3.01 4.32 9.80
C GLU A 12 -3.16 2.82 9.55
N TRP A 13 -2.47 2.01 10.36
CA TRP A 13 -2.53 0.56 10.25
C TRP A 13 -3.89 -0.04 10.64
N GLY A 14 -4.69 0.70 11.43
CA GLY A 14 -6.02 0.28 11.88
C GLY A 14 -6.94 -0.16 10.75
N GLN A 15 -6.84 0.50 9.59
CA GLN A 15 -7.66 0.22 8.41
C GLN A 15 -7.34 -1.15 7.76
N PHE A 16 -6.13 -1.68 7.99
CA PHE A 16 -5.68 -2.95 7.41
C PHE A 16 -5.78 -4.13 8.39
N THR A 17 -6.19 -3.89 9.64
CA THR A 17 -6.27 -4.91 10.71
C THR A 17 -7.03 -6.15 10.26
N ARG A 18 -8.22 -6.00 9.66
CA ARG A 18 -9.00 -7.12 9.14
C ARG A 18 -8.22 -7.96 8.12
N ARG A 19 -7.51 -7.33 7.18
CA ARG A 19 -6.71 -8.04 6.16
C ARG A 19 -5.52 -8.76 6.79
N ILE A 20 -4.85 -8.13 7.74
CA ILE A 20 -3.73 -8.72 8.50
C ILE A 20 -4.21 -9.94 9.29
N VAL A 21 -5.35 -9.83 9.96
CA VAL A 21 -5.96 -10.94 10.70
C VAL A 21 -6.30 -12.11 9.76
N ILE A 22 -6.93 -11.84 8.61
CA ILE A 22 -7.24 -12.87 7.61
C ILE A 22 -5.95 -13.54 7.12
N LEU A 23 -4.89 -12.77 6.81
CA LEU A 23 -3.60 -13.32 6.41
C LEU A 23 -2.99 -14.21 7.49
N ALA A 24 -3.04 -13.80 8.76
CA ALA A 24 -2.53 -14.59 9.88
C ALA A 24 -3.31 -15.91 10.04
N PHE A 25 -4.64 -15.88 9.92
CA PHE A 25 -5.47 -17.09 9.92
C PHE A 25 -5.14 -18.02 8.75
N SER A 26 -5.01 -17.49 7.53
CA SER A 26 -4.63 -18.26 6.35
C SER A 26 -3.27 -18.93 6.52
N LEU A 27 -2.27 -18.21 7.04
CA LEU A 27 -0.94 -18.78 7.33
C LEU A 27 -1.01 -19.88 8.38
N THR A 28 -1.88 -19.72 9.39
CA THR A 28 -2.07 -20.73 10.45
C THR A 28 -2.68 -22.01 9.88
N ILE A 29 -3.71 -21.90 9.03
CA ILE A 29 -4.34 -23.05 8.36
C ILE A 29 -3.31 -23.79 7.50
N VAL A 30 -2.49 -23.06 6.74
CA VAL A 30 -1.45 -23.67 5.92
C VAL A 30 -0.36 -24.32 6.76
N GLY A 31 0.05 -23.71 7.88
CA GLY A 31 0.99 -24.30 8.81
C GLY A 31 0.49 -25.63 9.39
N LEU A 32 -0.78 -25.67 9.81
CA LEU A 32 -1.43 -26.89 10.31
C LEU A 32 -1.57 -27.96 9.22
N ALA A 33 -1.94 -27.56 8.00
CA ALA A 33 -2.01 -28.46 6.86
C ALA A 33 -0.62 -29.03 6.53
N ALA A 34 0.40 -28.17 6.43
CA ALA A 34 1.78 -28.56 6.18
C ALA A 34 2.27 -29.58 7.21
N TRP A 35 2.01 -29.32 8.49
CA TRP A 35 2.36 -30.25 9.56
C TRP A 35 1.66 -31.60 9.39
N ARG A 36 0.34 -31.62 9.13
CA ARG A 36 -0.42 -32.86 8.96
C ARG A 36 0.02 -33.66 7.73
N PHE A 37 0.33 -32.99 6.63
CA PHE A 37 0.72 -33.61 5.36
C PHE A 37 2.20 -34.01 5.33
N SER A 38 3.06 -33.39 6.16
CA SER A 38 4.46 -33.79 6.28
C SER A 38 4.66 -35.23 6.78
N GLN A 39 3.62 -35.83 7.37
CA GLN A 39 3.61 -37.22 7.83
C GLN A 39 3.29 -38.23 6.71
N LEU A 40 2.97 -37.79 5.49
CA LEU A 40 2.72 -38.66 4.34
C LEU A 40 4.01 -38.87 3.53
N GLU A 41 4.27 -40.11 3.11
CA GLU A 41 5.47 -40.46 2.32
C GLU A 41 5.51 -39.77 0.93
N SER A 42 4.37 -39.33 0.39
CA SER A 42 4.25 -38.67 -0.91
C SER A 42 4.17 -37.13 -0.82
N PHE A 43 4.60 -36.55 0.29
CA PHE A 43 4.47 -35.12 0.53
C PHE A 43 5.30 -34.27 -0.44
N ASN A 44 4.62 -33.45 -1.25
CA ASN A 44 5.25 -32.55 -2.20
C ASN A 44 5.45 -31.16 -1.59
N LEU A 45 6.68 -30.86 -1.18
CA LEU A 45 7.07 -29.60 -0.56
C LEU A 45 6.86 -28.39 -1.51
N LEU A 46 7.00 -28.61 -2.82
CA LEU A 46 6.85 -27.56 -3.83
C LEU A 46 5.42 -27.00 -3.87
N TYR A 47 4.42 -27.86 -3.65
CA TYR A 47 3.02 -27.44 -3.56
C TYR A 47 2.79 -26.44 -2.41
N ILE A 48 3.41 -26.68 -1.25
CA ILE A 48 3.31 -25.79 -0.08
C ILE A 48 3.96 -24.43 -0.36
N VAL A 49 5.12 -24.43 -1.01
CA VAL A 49 5.82 -23.19 -1.36
C VAL A 49 4.97 -22.34 -2.30
N ILE A 50 4.39 -22.92 -3.35
CA ILE A 50 3.49 -22.20 -4.27
C ILE A 50 2.28 -21.64 -3.51
N LEU A 51 1.69 -22.46 -2.64
CA LEU A 51 0.50 -22.07 -1.88
C LEU A 51 0.81 -20.93 -0.90
N LEU A 52 1.95 -20.97 -0.21
CA LEU A 52 2.43 -19.88 0.65
C LEU A 52 2.67 -18.60 -0.15
N LEU A 53 3.34 -18.68 -1.31
CA LEU A 53 3.55 -17.52 -2.17
C LEU A 53 2.21 -16.91 -2.63
N GLY A 54 1.24 -17.75 -3.00
CA GLY A 54 -0.10 -17.29 -3.39
C GLY A 54 -0.80 -16.52 -2.27
N ILE A 55 -0.76 -17.03 -1.04
CA ILE A 55 -1.35 -16.37 0.13
C ILE A 55 -0.64 -15.07 0.47
N LEU A 56 0.69 -15.05 0.41
CA LEU A 56 1.46 -13.83 0.67
C LEU A 56 1.16 -12.76 -0.36
N ILE A 57 1.11 -13.11 -1.64
CA ILE A 57 0.77 -12.16 -2.71
C ILE A 57 -0.65 -11.64 -2.52
N GLN A 58 -1.64 -12.52 -2.35
CA GLN A 58 -3.04 -12.11 -2.17
C GLN A 58 -3.30 -11.33 -0.89
N GLY A 59 -2.53 -11.59 0.18
CA GLY A 59 -2.68 -10.87 1.45
C GLY A 59 -1.95 -9.52 1.48
N LEU A 60 -0.72 -9.48 0.97
CA LEU A 60 0.14 -8.30 1.07
C LEU A 60 -0.10 -7.28 -0.05
N TYR A 61 -0.34 -7.74 -1.28
CA TYR A 61 -0.56 -6.86 -2.42
C TYR A 61 -1.71 -5.86 -2.21
N PRO A 62 -2.93 -6.27 -1.78
CA PRO A 62 -4.01 -5.31 -1.59
C PRO A 62 -3.70 -4.31 -0.47
N ILE A 63 -3.00 -4.72 0.60
CA ILE A 63 -2.57 -3.80 1.66
C ILE A 63 -1.60 -2.76 1.08
N TYR A 64 -0.63 -3.19 0.29
CA TYR A 64 0.33 -2.29 -0.35
C TYR A 64 -0.36 -1.30 -1.31
N ALA A 65 -1.23 -1.80 -2.19
CA ALA A 65 -1.96 -0.99 -3.17
C ALA A 65 -2.85 0.05 -2.48
N GLU A 66 -3.63 -0.39 -1.49
CA GLU A 66 -4.55 0.46 -0.73
C GLU A 66 -3.78 1.52 0.10
N ARG A 67 -2.63 1.17 0.71
CA ARG A 67 -1.77 2.16 1.39
C ARG A 67 -1.24 3.22 0.44
N LYS A 68 -0.83 2.83 -0.77
CA LYS A 68 -0.34 3.77 -1.79
C LYS A 68 -1.46 4.72 -2.22
N GLU A 69 -2.66 4.21 -2.44
CA GLU A 69 -3.82 5.02 -2.82
C GLU A 69 -4.26 5.99 -1.72
N LEU A 70 -4.35 5.52 -0.47
CA LEU A 70 -4.71 6.36 0.67
C LEU A 70 -3.70 7.48 0.91
N ARG A 71 -2.40 7.19 0.79
CA ARG A 71 -1.36 8.22 0.87
C ARG A 71 -1.52 9.28 -0.21
N ARG A 72 -1.78 8.88 -1.47
CA ARG A 72 -2.06 9.82 -2.57
C ARG A 72 -3.28 10.69 -2.26
N LYS A 73 -4.34 10.10 -1.71
CA LYS A 73 -5.56 10.82 -1.34
C LYS A 73 -5.31 11.85 -0.23
N LEU A 74 -4.55 11.48 0.80
CA LEU A 74 -4.17 12.40 1.89
C LEU A 74 -3.30 13.55 1.38
N TYR A 75 -2.32 13.24 0.54
CA TYR A 75 -1.45 14.26 -0.05
C TYR A 75 -2.22 15.21 -0.97
N ARG A 76 -3.08 14.68 -1.86
CA ARG A 76 -3.95 15.53 -2.71
C ARG A 76 -4.88 16.41 -1.88
N ARG A 77 -5.41 15.91 -0.76
CA ARG A 77 -6.21 16.72 0.16
C ARG A 77 -5.41 17.86 0.77
N HIS A 78 -4.16 17.61 1.14
CA HIS A 78 -3.26 18.68 1.59
C HIS A 78 -3.02 19.71 0.48
N LEU A 79 -2.67 19.28 -0.73
CA LEU A 79 -2.45 20.18 -1.87
C LEU A 79 -3.69 21.05 -2.17
N SER A 80 -4.90 20.48 -2.07
CA SER A 80 -6.14 21.24 -2.29
C SER A 80 -6.42 22.34 -1.26
N THR A 81 -5.73 22.33 -0.12
CA THR A 81 -5.83 23.41 0.89
C THR A 81 -4.83 24.54 0.69
N LEU A 82 -3.91 24.38 -0.27
CA LEU A 82 -2.86 25.36 -0.53
C LEU A 82 -3.27 26.32 -1.65
N ASN A 83 -2.81 27.57 -1.55
CA ASN A 83 -2.97 28.56 -2.61
C ASN A 83 -2.06 28.25 -3.80
N ILE A 84 -2.43 28.77 -4.98
CA ILE A 84 -1.72 28.49 -6.24
C ILE A 84 -0.25 28.89 -6.20
N ASP A 85 0.09 30.02 -5.56
CA ASP A 85 1.49 30.47 -5.40
C ASP A 85 2.35 29.48 -4.59
N ILE A 86 1.73 28.76 -3.65
CA ILE A 86 2.41 27.75 -2.83
C ILE A 86 2.55 26.46 -3.63
N LEU A 87 1.52 26.08 -4.41
CA LEU A 87 1.56 24.90 -5.27
C LEU A 87 2.65 25.02 -6.34
N GLU A 88 2.84 26.19 -6.94
CA GLU A 88 3.93 26.43 -7.90
C GLU A 88 5.31 26.31 -7.25
N LYS A 89 5.46 26.73 -5.99
CA LYS A 89 6.69 26.49 -5.22
C LYS A 89 6.92 25.00 -4.96
N TYR A 90 5.86 24.27 -4.62
CA TYR A 90 5.92 22.82 -4.41
C TYR A 90 6.30 22.09 -5.71
N LEU A 91 5.78 22.53 -6.86
CA LEU A 91 6.10 21.95 -8.17
C LEU A 91 7.60 22.06 -8.49
N ASN A 92 8.19 23.22 -8.21
CA ASN A 92 9.63 23.47 -8.44
C ASN A 92 10.54 22.72 -7.45
N GLN A 93 9.99 22.22 -6.34
CA GLN A 93 10.71 21.54 -5.27
C GLN A 93 10.31 20.05 -5.14
N ALA A 94 9.56 19.51 -6.10
CA ALA A 94 9.12 18.12 -6.07
C ALA A 94 10.30 17.15 -6.20
N GLU A 95 10.34 16.13 -5.34
CA GLU A 95 11.45 15.15 -5.29
C GLU A 95 11.15 13.89 -6.12
N SER A 96 9.92 13.73 -6.61
CA SER A 96 9.47 12.54 -7.31
C SER A 96 8.51 12.90 -8.43
N ASP A 97 8.59 12.17 -9.54
CA ASP A 97 7.65 12.29 -10.66
C ASP A 97 6.19 12.14 -10.20
N ILE A 98 5.92 11.20 -9.28
CA ILE A 98 4.58 11.00 -8.70
C ILE A 98 4.10 12.25 -7.95
N GLU A 99 4.99 12.92 -7.24
CA GLU A 99 4.66 14.12 -6.48
C GLU A 99 4.40 15.30 -7.43
N ARG A 100 5.23 15.45 -8.46
CA ARG A 100 5.08 16.44 -9.51
C ARG A 100 3.75 16.30 -10.24
N ASP A 101 3.41 15.09 -10.67
CA ASP A 101 2.14 14.76 -11.33
C ASP A 101 0.94 15.13 -10.44
N LEU A 102 1.00 14.82 -9.14
CA LEU A 102 -0.09 15.14 -8.20
C LEU A 102 -0.27 16.65 -8.00
N ILE A 103 0.82 17.42 -8.01
CA ILE A 103 0.78 18.88 -7.88
C ILE A 103 0.23 19.50 -9.17
N GLU A 104 0.70 19.07 -10.33
CA GLU A 104 0.26 19.54 -11.64
C GLU A 104 -1.24 19.24 -11.89
N ASP A 105 -1.70 18.04 -11.54
CA ASP A 105 -3.12 17.67 -11.52
C ASP A 105 -3.95 18.62 -10.62
N THR A 106 -3.40 19.01 -9.47
CA THR A 106 -4.12 19.87 -8.53
C THR A 106 -4.18 21.32 -9.05
N ILE A 107 -3.09 21.83 -9.62
CA ILE A 107 -3.04 23.16 -10.24
C ILE A 107 -4.01 23.26 -11.41
N SER A 108 -4.02 22.25 -12.29
CA SER A 108 -4.95 22.22 -13.43
C SER A 108 -6.40 22.21 -12.97
N THR A 109 -6.74 21.44 -11.94
CA THR A 109 -8.10 21.40 -11.36
C THR A 109 -8.55 22.75 -10.78
N ILE A 110 -7.64 23.58 -10.26
CA ILE A 110 -7.98 24.90 -9.68
C ILE A 110 -8.15 25.97 -10.76
N ARG A 111 -7.44 25.84 -11.89
CA ARG A 111 -7.47 26.82 -12.99
C ARG A 111 -8.71 26.70 -13.89
N TYR A 112 -9.45 25.59 -13.82
CA TYR A 112 -10.68 25.32 -14.59
C TYR A 112 -11.89 25.21 -13.67
#